data_AF-A0A957WEU5-F1
#
_entry.id   AF-A0A957WEU5-F1
#
_cell.length_a   1.000
_cell.length_b   1.000
_cell.length_c   1.000
_cell.angle_alpha   90.00
_cell.angle_beta   90.00
_cell.angle_gamma   90.00
#
_symmetry.space_group_name_H-M   'P 1'
#
loop_
_entity.id
_entity.type
_entity.pdbx_description
1 polymer ?
#
loop_
_entity_poly.entity_id
_entity_poly.type
_entity_poly.pdbx_seq_one_letter_code
_entity_poly.pdbx_strand_id
1 'polypeptide(L)'
;MNFPITFARWLKVWLGLSLVILLVSSALGVALAHPRASKAQVSPHGQLDGVVTLYNAIIINNMGGGLNCGSDGSPFTANRYNLDSDDRCDQATTSASINLGPLSNGGSPQTIALPADSTAIDAGDEAVCPGADQRGGAHPFGSHCDVSAYQYMTNVDLSMSTKTVSPTHALPGGSVQFEIIVRNDGTSPAAGIVFTDTIPAKIVSFSNIAEITTGGLGSLSFTSANELVWEGTLNTGGQVMITFDSVLTDTLSAGDTVTNSITINDKDELITRTATVSIFESNPIFLPIIIRSLPGVSNVTSSPGN
;
A
#
# COMPACT_ATOMS: atom_id res chain seq x y z
N MET A 1 11.11 49.70 -16.99
CA MET A 1 10.98 48.99 -15.71
C MET A 1 11.37 47.54 -15.95
N ASN A 2 12.53 47.14 -15.44
CA ASN A 2 13.04 45.78 -15.54
C ASN A 2 12.41 44.92 -14.44
N PHE A 3 11.81 43.80 -14.81
CA PHE A 3 11.58 42.67 -13.90
C PHE A 3 12.44 41.49 -14.38
N PRO A 4 13.14 40.78 -13.46
CA PRO A 4 14.05 39.72 -13.82
C PRO A 4 13.26 38.44 -14.11
N ILE A 5 13.43 37.87 -15.31
CA ILE A 5 12.99 36.50 -15.58
C ILE A 5 14.02 35.56 -14.94
N THR A 6 13.59 34.86 -13.91
CA THR A 6 14.36 33.83 -13.20
C THR A 6 14.74 32.70 -14.16
N PHE A 7 16.05 32.46 -14.28
CA PHE A 7 16.63 31.35 -15.04
C PHE A 7 16.10 29.99 -14.52
N ALA A 8 15.37 29.26 -15.36
CA ALA A 8 15.30 27.80 -15.24
C ALA A 8 16.53 27.22 -15.97
N ARG A 9 17.68 27.25 -15.30
CA ARG A 9 18.87 26.47 -15.69
C ARG A 9 18.63 25.05 -15.20
N TRP A 10 18.65 24.03 -16.07
CA TRP A 10 19.30 22.73 -15.82
C TRP A 10 19.60 22.01 -17.14
N LEU A 11 20.80 22.28 -17.64
CA LEU A 11 21.57 21.36 -18.48
C LEU A 11 22.06 20.21 -17.59
N LYS A 12 22.11 18.97 -18.07
CA LYS A 12 23.31 18.13 -17.88
C LYS A 12 23.40 16.95 -18.86
N VAL A 13 24.46 17.05 -19.66
CA VAL A 13 25.09 15.98 -20.46
C VAL A 13 25.68 14.92 -19.50
N TRP A 14 25.57 13.61 -19.79
CA TRP A 14 26.73 12.70 -19.94
C TRP A 14 26.40 11.27 -20.43
N LEU A 15 27.44 10.62 -20.96
CA LEU A 15 27.50 9.28 -21.56
C LEU A 15 27.07 8.16 -20.59
N GLY A 16 26.30 7.20 -21.09
CA GLY A 16 26.12 5.88 -20.48
C GLY A 16 25.19 5.86 -19.25
N LEU A 17 24.05 5.18 -19.42
CA LEU A 17 23.10 4.73 -18.40
C LEU A 17 22.14 5.81 -17.87
N SER A 18 21.04 5.95 -18.61
CA SER A 18 19.70 6.44 -18.25
C SER A 18 19.55 7.91 -17.78
N LEU A 19 19.08 8.76 -18.70
CA LEU A 19 18.47 10.07 -18.42
C LEU A 19 17.40 10.34 -19.47
N VAL A 20 16.12 10.45 -19.11
CA VAL A 20 15.16 11.17 -19.96
C VAL A 20 14.32 12.14 -19.15
N ILE A 21 14.45 13.40 -19.55
CA ILE A 21 13.53 14.51 -19.29
C ILE A 21 13.52 15.31 -20.60
N LEU A 22 12.34 15.62 -21.14
CA LEU A 22 12.21 16.68 -22.15
C LEU A 22 11.25 17.76 -21.65
N LEU A 23 11.76 18.59 -20.73
CA LEU A 23 11.19 19.89 -20.40
C LEU A 23 11.82 20.92 -21.35
N VAL A 24 11.06 21.41 -22.33
CA VAL A 24 11.51 22.53 -23.18
C VAL A 24 11.19 23.84 -22.45
N SER A 25 12.24 24.58 -22.08
CA SER A 25 12.14 25.74 -21.19
C SER A 25 11.36 26.92 -21.76
N SER A 26 10.72 27.64 -20.85
CA SER A 26 10.14 28.99 -20.92
C SER A 26 8.93 29.28 -21.80
N ALA A 27 8.46 28.37 -22.67
CA ALA A 27 7.18 28.60 -23.39
C ALA A 27 6.48 27.36 -23.98
N LEU A 28 6.91 26.12 -23.71
CA LEU A 28 6.53 24.95 -24.53
C LEU A 28 6.08 23.76 -23.68
N GLY A 29 5.21 22.91 -24.25
CA GLY A 29 4.47 21.84 -23.60
C GLY A 29 5.26 20.77 -22.84
N VAL A 30 4.56 19.96 -22.07
CA VAL A 30 5.14 18.90 -21.23
C VAL A 30 5.23 17.62 -22.06
N ALA A 31 6.44 17.25 -22.48
CA ALA A 31 6.73 15.94 -23.05
C ALA A 31 7.29 15.03 -21.97
N LEU A 32 6.52 14.00 -21.59
CA LEU A 32 6.96 12.93 -20.69
C LEU A 32 7.54 11.84 -21.57
N ALA A 33 8.84 11.92 -21.82
CA ALA A 33 9.52 10.97 -22.68
C ALA A 33 10.05 9.77 -21.88
N HIS A 34 10.00 8.61 -22.52
CA HIS A 34 10.62 7.38 -22.08
C HIS A 34 12.15 7.43 -22.22
N PRO A 35 12.96 6.64 -21.48
CA PRO A 35 14.43 6.67 -21.49
C PRO A 35 15.15 6.57 -22.84
N ARG A 36 14.45 6.21 -23.93
CA ARG A 36 14.98 6.10 -25.28
C ARG A 36 14.38 7.19 -26.18
N ALA A 37 15.00 8.37 -26.19
CA ALA A 37 14.79 9.38 -27.26
C ALA A 37 16.09 9.54 -28.06
N SER A 38 16.00 9.66 -29.39
CA SER A 38 17.18 10.01 -30.21
C SER A 38 17.50 11.49 -30.07
N LYS A 39 18.79 11.85 -29.91
CA LYS A 39 19.22 13.24 -29.66
C LYS A 39 19.22 14.07 -30.95
N ALA A 40 18.49 15.18 -30.98
CA ALA A 40 18.80 16.33 -31.85
C ALA A 40 19.82 17.24 -31.17
N GLN A 41 20.68 17.93 -31.94
CA GLN A 41 21.63 18.89 -31.37
C GLN A 41 20.88 20.19 -31.01
N VAL A 42 21.12 20.73 -29.82
CA VAL A 42 20.53 22.04 -29.44
C VAL A 42 21.44 23.13 -29.99
N SER A 43 20.92 23.97 -30.88
CA SER A 43 21.65 25.14 -31.39
C SER A 43 21.83 26.17 -30.27
N PRO A 44 22.79 27.13 -30.39
CA PRO A 44 22.99 28.19 -29.40
C PRO A 44 21.76 29.09 -29.15
N HIS A 45 20.69 28.93 -29.93
CA HIS A 45 19.42 29.65 -29.80
C HIS A 45 18.27 28.77 -29.27
N GLY A 46 18.54 27.59 -28.72
CA GLY A 46 17.53 26.75 -28.08
C GLY A 46 16.59 26.04 -29.07
N GLN A 47 16.94 26.06 -30.36
CA GLN A 47 16.24 25.30 -31.40
C GLN A 47 16.87 23.91 -31.51
N LEU A 48 16.05 22.87 -31.56
CA LEU A 48 16.51 21.51 -31.86
C LEU A 48 16.87 21.46 -33.35
N ASP A 49 18.17 21.41 -33.66
CA ASP A 49 18.68 21.15 -35.00
C ASP A 49 18.72 19.61 -35.19
N GLY A 50 17.70 19.07 -35.87
CA GLY A 50 17.57 17.65 -36.21
C GLY A 50 16.21 17.04 -35.84
N VAL A 51 15.98 15.80 -36.30
CA VAL A 51 14.78 15.02 -35.97
C VAL A 51 15.00 14.21 -34.68
N VAL A 52 14.18 14.46 -33.67
CA VAL A 52 14.02 13.68 -32.43
C VAL A 52 12.93 12.64 -32.65
N THR A 53 13.27 11.37 -32.45
CA THR A 53 12.27 10.28 -32.44
C THR A 53 11.86 9.98 -31.01
N LEU A 54 10.55 10.00 -30.77
CA LEU A 54 9.95 9.66 -29.49
C LEU A 54 9.47 8.20 -29.51
N TYR A 55 9.71 7.52 -28.39
CA TYR A 55 9.25 6.16 -28.14
C TYR A 55 8.54 6.15 -26.80
N ASN A 56 7.36 5.53 -26.73
CA ASN A 56 6.56 5.38 -25.51
C ASN A 56 6.42 6.69 -24.72
N ALA A 57 6.26 7.83 -25.41
CA ALA A 57 6.17 9.15 -24.82
C ALA A 57 4.74 9.68 -24.80
N ILE A 58 4.40 10.45 -23.77
CA ILE A 58 3.16 11.22 -23.68
C ILE A 58 3.47 12.69 -24.00
N ILE A 59 2.70 13.27 -24.90
CA ILE A 59 2.88 14.64 -25.37
C ILE A 59 1.56 15.39 -25.17
N ILE A 60 1.49 16.29 -24.19
CA ILE A 60 0.24 16.96 -23.81
C ILE A 60 0.44 18.41 -23.36
N ASN A 61 -0.66 19.14 -23.26
CA ASN A 61 -0.80 20.39 -22.52
C ASN A 61 0.27 21.44 -22.85
N ASN A 62 0.37 21.83 -24.12
CA ASN A 62 1.12 23.02 -24.48
C ASN A 62 0.48 24.28 -23.83
N MET A 63 1.10 24.75 -22.74
CA MET A 63 0.60 25.86 -21.92
C MET A 63 0.56 27.22 -22.65
N GLY A 64 1.14 27.32 -23.85
CA GLY A 64 1.05 28.51 -24.71
C GLY A 64 -0.23 28.58 -25.56
N GLY A 65 -1.13 27.59 -25.47
CA GLY A 65 -2.31 27.49 -26.34
C GLY A 65 -2.02 27.13 -27.80
N GLY A 66 -0.76 26.74 -28.09
CA GLY A 66 -0.33 26.22 -29.38
C GLY A 66 -0.45 24.69 -29.47
N LEU A 67 -0.10 24.12 -30.63
CA LEU A 67 -0.12 22.68 -30.87
C LEU A 67 0.89 21.95 -29.96
N ASN A 68 0.58 20.74 -29.52
CA ASN A 68 1.48 19.95 -28.66
C ASN A 68 2.85 19.69 -29.29
N CYS A 69 2.89 19.31 -30.57
CA CYS A 69 4.14 19.07 -31.30
C CYS A 69 4.60 20.24 -32.18
N GLY A 70 3.87 21.37 -32.27
CA GLY A 70 4.15 22.41 -33.27
C GLY A 70 3.88 21.92 -34.70
N SER A 71 3.62 22.83 -35.64
CA SER A 71 3.10 22.57 -37.00
C SER A 71 3.68 21.35 -37.74
N ASP A 72 2.86 20.71 -38.59
CA ASP A 72 3.21 19.65 -39.55
C ASP A 72 4.62 19.84 -40.14
N GLY A 73 5.59 19.05 -39.67
CA GLY A 73 7.03 19.21 -39.98
C GLY A 73 7.93 19.57 -38.79
N SER A 74 7.42 19.49 -37.57
CA SER A 74 8.17 19.61 -36.30
C SER A 74 9.41 18.70 -36.20
N PRO A 75 10.44 19.07 -35.42
CA PRO A 75 11.59 18.20 -35.14
C PRO A 75 11.23 16.90 -34.43
N PHE A 76 9.97 16.64 -34.03
CA PHE A 76 9.58 15.40 -33.37
C PHE A 76 8.89 14.43 -34.34
N THR A 77 9.42 13.22 -34.47
CA THR A 77 8.75 12.09 -35.12
C THR A 77 8.21 11.16 -34.04
N ALA A 78 6.90 10.93 -34.07
CA ALA A 78 6.21 10.02 -33.16
C ALA A 78 5.60 8.86 -33.96
N ASN A 79 5.60 7.67 -33.37
CA ASN A 79 4.87 6.50 -33.87
C ASN A 79 3.59 6.26 -33.05
N ARG A 80 2.79 5.25 -33.45
CA ARG A 80 1.53 4.87 -32.78
C ARG A 80 1.63 4.46 -31.30
N TYR A 81 2.83 4.21 -30.79
CA TYR A 81 3.07 3.84 -29.39
C TYR A 81 3.39 5.06 -28.51
N ASN A 82 3.36 6.27 -29.08
CA ASN A 82 3.32 7.52 -28.33
C ASN A 82 1.85 7.94 -28.15
N LEU A 83 1.59 8.73 -27.11
CA LEU A 83 0.26 9.27 -26.83
C LEU A 83 0.25 10.79 -26.95
N ASP A 84 -0.82 11.32 -27.54
CA ASP A 84 -1.07 12.75 -27.71
C ASP A 84 -2.48 13.12 -27.23
N SER A 85 -2.64 14.30 -26.64
CA SER A 85 -3.95 14.82 -26.24
C SER A 85 -4.65 15.63 -27.34
N ASP A 86 -4.00 15.98 -28.46
CA ASP A 86 -4.58 16.92 -29.44
C ASP A 86 -4.54 16.49 -30.92
N ASP A 87 -4.10 15.27 -31.24
CA ASP A 87 -4.05 14.67 -32.58
C ASP A 87 -3.16 15.39 -33.59
N ARG A 88 -2.09 16.02 -33.09
CA ARG A 88 -1.20 16.86 -33.92
C ARG A 88 0.26 16.47 -33.81
N CYS A 89 0.54 15.36 -33.14
CA CYS A 89 1.87 14.77 -33.04
C CYS A 89 2.06 13.60 -34.02
N ASP A 90 2.28 13.88 -35.30
CA ASP A 90 2.62 12.89 -36.34
C ASP A 90 1.75 11.61 -36.28
N GLN A 91 2.32 10.42 -36.04
CA GLN A 91 1.57 9.17 -35.89
C GLN A 91 1.27 8.77 -34.44
N ALA A 92 1.38 9.69 -33.46
CA ALA A 92 1.02 9.39 -32.08
C ALA A 92 -0.47 8.99 -31.98
N THR A 93 -0.78 8.06 -31.08
CA THR A 93 -2.15 7.67 -30.81
C THR A 93 -2.81 8.73 -29.94
N THR A 94 -3.89 9.32 -30.44
CA THR A 94 -4.63 10.34 -29.69
C THR A 94 -5.53 9.71 -28.65
N SER A 95 -5.47 10.22 -27.42
CA SER A 95 -6.37 9.80 -26.34
C SER A 95 -6.77 10.98 -25.47
N ALA A 96 -8.09 11.13 -25.26
CA ALA A 96 -8.63 12.07 -24.28
C ALA A 96 -8.54 11.53 -22.83
N SER A 97 -8.20 10.24 -22.66
CA SER A 97 -8.16 9.52 -21.39
C SER A 97 -6.74 9.14 -20.97
N ILE A 98 -5.73 9.91 -21.42
CA ILE A 98 -4.34 9.70 -20.99
C ILE A 98 -4.21 9.73 -19.47
N ASN A 99 -5.01 10.57 -18.78
CA ASN A 99 -5.13 10.68 -17.32
C ASN A 99 -3.80 10.58 -16.56
N LEU A 100 -3.32 11.72 -16.08
CA LEU A 100 -2.06 11.81 -15.36
C LEU A 100 -2.26 12.29 -13.93
N GLY A 101 -1.49 11.72 -13.00
CA GLY A 101 -1.34 12.25 -11.66
C GLY A 101 -0.53 13.56 -11.61
N PRO A 102 -0.37 14.16 -10.43
CA PRO A 102 0.53 15.29 -10.23
C PRO A 102 2.01 14.90 -10.40
N LEU A 103 2.85 15.88 -10.79
CA LEU A 103 4.32 15.76 -10.80
C LEU A 103 4.85 15.80 -9.35
N SER A 104 4.69 14.70 -8.63
CA SER A 104 5.07 14.64 -7.21
C SER A 104 5.54 13.26 -6.74
N ASN A 105 5.76 12.30 -7.64
CA ASN A 105 5.84 10.89 -7.29
C ASN A 105 7.26 10.28 -7.42
N GLY A 106 8.27 10.67 -6.61
CA GLY A 106 9.53 9.91 -6.60
C GLY A 106 10.86 10.65 -6.44
N GLY A 107 10.97 11.66 -5.57
CA GLY A 107 12.26 12.30 -5.29
C GLY A 107 12.73 13.23 -6.42
N SER A 108 14.04 13.36 -6.62
CA SER A 108 14.62 14.20 -7.68
C SER A 108 15.30 13.31 -8.73
N PRO A 109 14.78 13.23 -9.98
CA PRO A 109 13.65 13.99 -10.52
C PRO A 109 12.28 13.46 -10.05
N GLN A 110 11.30 14.35 -9.93
CA GLN A 110 9.91 13.94 -9.64
C GLN A 110 9.31 13.22 -10.86
N THR A 111 8.38 12.29 -10.59
CA THR A 111 7.64 11.56 -11.63
C THR A 111 6.16 11.91 -11.62
N ILE A 112 5.49 11.61 -12.73
CA ILE A 112 4.03 11.65 -12.84
C ILE A 112 3.54 10.20 -12.75
N ALA A 113 2.71 9.91 -11.75
CA ALA A 113 2.07 8.61 -11.61
C ALA A 113 0.94 8.46 -12.64
N LEU A 114 0.70 7.22 -13.08
CA LEU A 114 -0.49 6.86 -13.85
C LEU A 114 -1.59 6.38 -12.88
N PRO A 115 -2.78 7.00 -12.88
CA PRO A 115 -3.97 6.43 -12.27
C PRO A 115 -4.42 5.15 -13.00
N ALA A 116 -5.18 4.30 -12.31
CA ALA A 116 -5.60 2.98 -12.83
C ALA A 116 -6.44 3.02 -14.12
N ASP A 117 -7.04 4.18 -14.45
CA ASP A 117 -7.87 4.40 -15.64
C ASP A 117 -7.11 5.11 -16.78
N SER A 118 -5.79 5.26 -16.67
CA SER A 118 -4.95 5.88 -17.69
C SER A 118 -4.80 4.99 -18.93
N THR A 119 -5.02 5.55 -20.12
CA THR A 119 -4.73 4.85 -21.38
C THR A 119 -3.23 4.68 -21.66
N ALA A 120 -2.35 5.23 -20.81
CA ALA A 120 -0.92 5.02 -20.93
C ALA A 120 -0.46 3.68 -20.35
N ILE A 121 -1.29 3.03 -19.52
CA ILE A 121 -1.00 1.71 -18.95
C ILE A 121 -1.02 0.66 -20.06
N ASP A 122 0.03 -0.17 -20.13
CA ASP A 122 0.18 -1.28 -21.09
C ASP A 122 0.10 -0.87 -22.58
N ALA A 123 0.27 0.41 -22.92
CA ALA A 123 0.13 0.93 -24.29
C ALA A 123 1.47 1.10 -25.05
N GLY A 124 2.60 0.81 -24.41
CA GLY A 124 3.94 0.99 -24.95
C GLY A 124 4.38 -0.10 -25.92
N ASP A 125 5.37 0.23 -26.75
CA ASP A 125 6.10 -0.72 -27.59
C ASP A 125 7.07 -1.56 -26.75
N GLU A 126 6.81 -2.86 -26.70
CA GLU A 126 7.64 -3.87 -26.02
C GLU A 126 9.10 -3.88 -26.48
N ALA A 127 9.34 -3.59 -27.77
CA ALA A 127 10.68 -3.68 -28.35
C ALA A 127 11.65 -2.62 -27.79
N VAL A 128 11.12 -1.58 -27.16
CA VAL A 128 11.89 -0.42 -26.68
C VAL A 128 11.73 -0.15 -25.18
N CYS A 129 11.09 -1.04 -24.41
CA CYS A 129 10.98 -0.88 -22.97
C CYS A 129 12.38 -0.93 -22.29
N PRO A 130 12.73 0.01 -21.39
CA PRO A 130 13.87 -0.08 -20.50
C PRO A 130 13.58 -1.12 -19.41
N GLY A 131 14.64 -1.64 -18.80
CA GLY A 131 14.54 -2.59 -17.68
C GLY A 131 14.12 -1.96 -16.34
N ALA A 132 14.12 -0.64 -16.24
CA ALA A 132 13.67 0.09 -15.06
C ALA A 132 12.98 1.41 -15.42
N ASP A 133 12.03 1.81 -14.59
CA ASP A 133 11.40 3.13 -14.63
C ASP A 133 12.32 4.19 -14.00
N GLN A 134 11.93 5.47 -14.05
CA GLN A 134 12.81 6.55 -13.56
C GLN A 134 13.02 6.56 -12.03
N ARG A 135 12.26 5.75 -11.28
CA ARG A 135 12.45 5.53 -9.83
C ARG A 135 13.39 4.35 -9.56
N GLY A 136 13.79 3.62 -10.59
CA GLY A 136 14.56 2.39 -10.49
C GLY A 136 13.70 1.15 -10.24
N GLY A 137 12.37 1.26 -10.31
CA GLY A 137 11.46 0.11 -10.23
C GLY A 137 11.52 -0.73 -11.50
N ALA A 138 11.21 -2.02 -11.41
CA ALA A 138 11.21 -2.93 -12.56
C ALA A 138 10.30 -2.43 -13.69
N HIS A 139 10.74 -2.58 -14.94
CA HIS A 139 10.01 -2.14 -16.10
C HIS A 139 10.29 -3.10 -17.28
N PRO A 140 9.30 -3.55 -18.04
CA PRO A 140 7.85 -3.45 -17.76
C PRO A 140 7.45 -4.17 -16.46
N PHE A 141 6.27 -3.84 -15.93
CA PHE A 141 5.60 -4.62 -14.90
C PHE A 141 4.45 -5.38 -15.56
N GLY A 142 4.48 -6.71 -15.54
CA GLY A 142 3.57 -7.53 -16.34
C GLY A 142 4.10 -7.77 -17.77
N SER A 143 3.20 -7.86 -18.75
CA SER A 143 3.55 -8.22 -20.13
C SER A 143 3.86 -7.04 -21.05
N HIS A 144 3.39 -5.82 -20.73
CA HIS A 144 3.61 -4.63 -21.56
C HIS A 144 4.22 -3.50 -20.71
N CYS A 145 4.90 -2.56 -21.38
CA CYS A 145 5.29 -1.33 -20.70
C CYS A 145 4.27 -0.22 -20.90
N ASP A 146 4.29 0.72 -19.97
CA ASP A 146 3.50 1.93 -20.09
C ASP A 146 4.15 2.93 -21.04
N VAL A 147 3.33 3.79 -21.64
CA VAL A 147 3.77 4.96 -22.42
C VAL A 147 4.17 6.07 -21.46
N SER A 148 5.20 5.86 -20.64
CA SER A 148 5.51 6.75 -19.52
C SER A 148 6.92 6.53 -18.97
N ALA A 149 7.42 7.49 -18.18
CA ALA A 149 8.65 7.33 -17.40
C ALA A 149 8.42 6.69 -16.01
N TYR A 150 7.15 6.54 -15.62
CA TYR A 150 6.63 5.81 -14.48
C TYR A 150 5.97 4.50 -14.97
N GLN A 151 6.29 3.37 -14.33
CA GLN A 151 5.53 2.14 -14.54
C GLN A 151 4.43 2.04 -13.47
N TYR A 152 3.19 1.91 -13.92
CA TYR A 152 2.05 1.49 -13.13
C TYR A 152 2.30 0.06 -12.68
N MET A 153 2.37 -0.10 -11.36
CA MET A 153 2.56 -1.38 -10.71
C MET A 153 1.33 -1.67 -9.88
N THR A 154 0.79 -2.86 -10.09
CA THR A 154 -0.20 -3.40 -9.18
C THR A 154 0.51 -4.26 -8.14
N ASN A 155 0.19 -4.06 -6.87
CA ASN A 155 0.71 -4.91 -5.81
C ASN A 155 -0.43 -5.38 -4.90
N VAL A 156 -0.22 -6.55 -4.31
CA VAL A 156 -0.94 -6.94 -3.10
C VAL A 156 -0.10 -6.48 -1.91
N ASP A 157 -0.76 -6.04 -0.83
CA ASP A 157 -0.08 -5.71 0.42
C ASP A 157 -0.99 -6.08 1.59
N LEU A 158 -0.65 -7.18 2.27
CA LEU A 158 -1.31 -7.63 3.50
C LEU A 158 -0.49 -7.31 4.76
N SER A 159 0.60 -6.54 4.64
CA SER A 159 1.60 -6.33 5.69
C SER A 159 1.09 -5.58 6.92
N MET A 160 0.00 -4.82 6.77
CA MET A 160 -0.64 -4.07 7.86
C MET A 160 -1.72 -4.88 8.61
N SER A 161 -1.89 -6.16 8.27
CA SER A 161 -2.77 -7.07 8.99
C SER A 161 -2.35 -7.24 10.46
N THR A 162 -3.31 -7.46 11.35
CA THR A 162 -3.09 -7.50 12.81
C THR A 162 -3.73 -8.72 13.46
N LYS A 163 -3.21 -9.04 14.65
CA LYS A 163 -3.82 -9.97 15.60
C LYS A 163 -3.64 -9.40 17.00
N THR A 164 -4.74 -9.29 17.73
CA THR A 164 -4.76 -8.71 19.07
C THR A 164 -5.53 -9.62 20.03
N VAL A 165 -5.40 -9.34 21.33
CA VAL A 165 -6.10 -10.08 22.39
C VAL A 165 -6.55 -9.12 23.49
N SER A 166 -7.73 -9.35 24.04
CA SER A 166 -8.28 -8.58 25.15
C SER A 166 -9.00 -9.51 26.15
N PRO A 167 -8.70 -9.41 27.46
CA PRO A 167 -7.60 -8.66 28.05
C PRO A 167 -6.22 -9.25 27.69
N THR A 168 -5.16 -8.45 27.80
CA THR A 168 -3.76 -8.91 27.60
C THR A 168 -3.19 -9.63 28.82
N HIS A 169 -3.94 -9.67 29.92
CA HIS A 169 -3.58 -10.35 31.15
C HIS A 169 -4.77 -11.18 31.64
N ALA A 170 -4.50 -12.40 32.09
CA ALA A 170 -5.53 -13.30 32.61
C ALA A 170 -5.03 -14.11 33.81
N LEU A 171 -5.96 -14.56 34.65
CA LEU A 171 -5.69 -15.62 35.63
C LEU A 171 -5.64 -16.98 34.92
N PRO A 172 -5.01 -18.01 35.51
CA PRO A 172 -5.19 -19.39 35.05
C PRO A 172 -6.68 -19.75 34.94
N GLY A 173 -7.08 -20.41 33.85
CA GLY A 173 -8.50 -20.70 33.58
C GLY A 173 -9.33 -19.50 33.08
N GLY A 174 -8.72 -18.32 32.94
CA GLY A 174 -9.41 -17.09 32.53
C GLY A 174 -9.85 -17.10 31.06
N SER A 175 -10.78 -16.20 30.73
CA SER A 175 -11.26 -16.00 29.36
C SER A 175 -10.62 -14.78 28.71
N VAL A 176 -10.31 -14.88 27.42
CA VAL A 176 -9.83 -13.80 26.57
C VAL A 176 -10.53 -13.84 25.22
N GLN A 177 -10.60 -12.71 24.53
CA GLN A 177 -11.09 -12.62 23.17
C GLN A 177 -9.94 -12.25 22.23
N PHE A 178 -9.77 -13.02 21.16
CA PHE A 178 -8.84 -12.69 20.09
C PHE A 178 -9.57 -11.96 18.97
N GLU A 179 -8.89 -11.01 18.34
CA GLU A 179 -9.33 -10.32 17.14
C GLU A 179 -8.23 -10.40 16.09
N ILE A 180 -8.61 -10.75 14.87
CA ILE A 180 -7.76 -10.80 13.69
C ILE A 180 -8.34 -9.86 12.66
N ILE A 181 -7.51 -9.01 12.09
CA ILE A 181 -7.87 -8.19 10.93
C ILE A 181 -6.85 -8.46 9.84
N VAL A 182 -7.29 -9.14 8.78
CA VAL A 182 -6.50 -9.28 7.55
C VAL A 182 -7.03 -8.30 6.53
N ARG A 183 -6.17 -7.43 6.01
CA ARG A 183 -6.57 -6.32 5.14
C ARG A 183 -5.62 -6.18 3.96
N ASN A 184 -6.17 -5.80 2.82
CA ASN A 184 -5.41 -5.52 1.60
C ASN A 184 -5.27 -4.02 1.38
N ASP A 185 -4.08 -3.51 1.67
CA ASP A 185 -3.65 -2.12 1.43
C ASP A 185 -3.02 -1.91 0.05
N GLY A 186 -2.84 -3.00 -0.70
CA GLY A 186 -2.26 -2.97 -2.03
C GLY A 186 -3.18 -2.34 -3.07
N THR A 187 -2.64 -2.08 -4.24
CA THR A 187 -3.39 -1.51 -5.37
C THR A 187 -4.13 -2.55 -6.21
N SER A 188 -4.01 -3.84 -5.88
CA SER A 188 -4.71 -4.92 -6.59
C SER A 188 -5.41 -5.93 -5.69
N PRO A 189 -6.47 -6.61 -6.18
CA PRO A 189 -7.15 -7.65 -5.43
C PRO A 189 -6.22 -8.80 -5.03
N ALA A 190 -6.24 -9.12 -3.75
CA ALA A 190 -5.59 -10.27 -3.17
C ALA A 190 -6.48 -11.50 -3.36
N ALA A 191 -6.40 -12.14 -4.53
CA ALA A 191 -7.18 -13.36 -4.82
C ALA A 191 -6.49 -14.63 -4.33
N GLY A 192 -7.29 -15.59 -3.85
CA GLY A 192 -6.80 -16.90 -3.40
C GLY A 192 -5.97 -16.84 -2.13
N ILE A 193 -6.25 -15.88 -1.25
CA ILE A 193 -5.60 -15.79 0.05
C ILE A 193 -6.03 -17.00 0.86
N VAL A 194 -5.06 -17.61 1.54
CA VAL A 194 -5.27 -18.56 2.63
C VAL A 194 -4.49 -18.05 3.82
N PHE A 195 -5.16 -17.90 4.96
CA PHE A 195 -4.48 -17.69 6.23
C PHE A 195 -4.94 -18.68 7.28
N THR A 196 -4.00 -19.06 8.14
CA THR A 196 -4.15 -20.15 9.11
C THR A 196 -3.76 -19.66 10.49
N ASP A 197 -4.67 -19.84 11.44
CA ASP A 197 -4.48 -19.58 12.85
C ASP A 197 -4.58 -20.90 13.63
N THR A 198 -3.43 -21.42 14.07
CA THR A 198 -3.36 -22.65 14.85
C THR A 198 -3.61 -22.33 16.32
N ILE A 199 -4.72 -22.81 16.85
CA ILE A 199 -5.09 -22.57 18.24
C ILE A 199 -4.14 -23.36 19.15
N PRO A 200 -3.37 -22.69 20.03
CA PRO A 200 -2.40 -23.35 20.89
C PRO A 200 -3.08 -24.24 21.95
N ALA A 201 -2.44 -25.34 22.33
CA ALA A 201 -2.97 -26.27 23.33
C ALA A 201 -3.22 -25.66 24.73
N LYS A 202 -2.65 -24.47 25.01
CA LYS A 202 -2.93 -23.70 26.23
C LYS A 202 -4.33 -23.05 26.23
N ILE A 203 -5.02 -23.06 25.10
CA ILE A 203 -6.44 -22.69 24.95
C ILE A 203 -7.25 -23.99 24.93
N VAL A 204 -8.11 -24.18 25.93
CA VAL A 204 -8.87 -25.43 26.13
C VAL A 204 -10.27 -25.38 25.53
N SER A 205 -10.79 -24.18 25.29
CA SER A 205 -12.02 -23.98 24.52
C SER A 205 -11.97 -22.66 23.78
N PHE A 206 -12.64 -22.63 22.62
CA PHE A 206 -12.89 -21.40 21.86
C PHE A 206 -14.33 -21.42 21.34
N SER A 207 -14.97 -20.26 21.29
CA SER A 207 -16.41 -20.13 20.97
C SER A 207 -16.74 -18.74 20.44
N ASN A 208 -18.01 -18.51 20.11
CA ASN A 208 -18.53 -17.21 19.64
C ASN A 208 -17.72 -16.64 18.47
N ILE A 209 -17.36 -17.51 17.52
CA ILE A 209 -16.61 -17.10 16.34
C ILE A 209 -17.51 -16.23 15.47
N ALA A 210 -17.03 -15.04 15.12
CA ALA A 210 -17.66 -14.16 14.15
C ALA A 210 -16.68 -13.83 13.03
N GLU A 211 -17.18 -13.81 11.79
CA GLU A 211 -16.45 -13.37 10.61
C GLU A 211 -17.21 -12.21 9.96
N ILE A 212 -16.52 -11.11 9.68
CA ILE A 212 -17.05 -9.97 8.95
C ILE A 212 -16.07 -9.63 7.83
N THR A 213 -16.49 -9.89 6.58
CA THR A 213 -15.71 -9.55 5.38
C THR A 213 -16.32 -8.32 4.71
N THR A 214 -15.49 -7.30 4.44
CA THR A 214 -15.86 -6.08 3.70
C THR A 214 -14.93 -5.91 2.50
N GLY A 215 -15.47 -5.56 1.34
CA GLY A 215 -14.64 -5.41 0.13
C GLY A 215 -13.96 -6.72 -0.31
N GLY A 216 -14.66 -7.84 -0.24
CA GLY A 216 -14.12 -9.15 -0.60
C GLY A 216 -15.17 -10.25 -0.48
N LEU A 217 -14.77 -11.49 -0.75
CA LEU A 217 -15.56 -12.71 -0.57
C LEU A 217 -14.66 -13.83 -0.09
N GLY A 218 -15.10 -14.58 0.91
CA GLY A 218 -14.36 -15.73 1.44
C GLY A 218 -15.19 -16.53 2.43
N SER A 219 -14.56 -17.51 3.05
CA SER A 219 -15.18 -18.36 4.04
C SER A 219 -14.18 -18.78 5.12
N LEU A 220 -14.59 -18.64 6.38
CA LEU A 220 -13.92 -19.23 7.52
C LEU A 220 -14.33 -20.69 7.72
N SER A 221 -13.35 -21.53 7.99
CA SER A 221 -13.52 -22.94 8.34
C SER A 221 -12.66 -23.30 9.55
N PHE A 222 -13.00 -24.41 10.20
CA PHE A 222 -12.22 -24.95 11.31
C PHE A 222 -11.86 -26.40 11.02
N THR A 223 -10.59 -26.75 11.16
CA THR A 223 -10.06 -28.07 10.78
C THR A 223 -9.92 -28.99 11.99
N SER A 224 -9.77 -30.30 11.73
CA SER A 224 -9.46 -31.28 12.79
C SER A 224 -8.07 -31.10 13.40
N ALA A 225 -7.21 -30.25 12.83
CA ALA A 225 -5.88 -29.93 13.33
C ALA A 225 -5.87 -28.77 14.34
N ASN A 226 -7.06 -28.33 14.81
CA ASN A 226 -7.22 -27.19 15.71
C ASN A 226 -6.83 -25.86 15.06
N GLU A 227 -7.17 -25.68 13.78
CA GLU A 227 -6.81 -24.51 12.99
C GLU A 227 -8.06 -23.78 12.49
N LEU A 228 -8.10 -22.47 12.69
CA LEU A 228 -8.99 -21.57 11.95
C LEU A 228 -8.34 -21.24 10.60
N VAL A 229 -9.02 -21.57 9.52
CA VAL A 229 -8.54 -21.35 8.15
C VAL A 229 -9.56 -20.51 7.41
N TRP A 230 -9.12 -19.36 6.91
CA TRP A 230 -9.92 -18.53 6.02
C TRP A 230 -9.36 -18.59 4.62
N GLU A 231 -10.25 -18.74 3.64
CA GLU A 231 -9.91 -18.72 2.23
C GLU A 231 -10.79 -17.74 1.48
N GLY A 232 -10.21 -16.94 0.58
CA GLY A 232 -10.99 -15.98 -0.17
C GLY A 232 -10.20 -14.97 -1.00
N THR A 233 -10.90 -13.89 -1.35
CA THR A 233 -10.38 -12.74 -2.08
C THR A 233 -10.68 -11.47 -1.29
N LEU A 234 -9.67 -10.62 -1.11
CA LEU A 234 -9.82 -9.25 -0.60
C LEU A 234 -9.51 -8.26 -1.72
N ASN A 235 -10.51 -7.47 -2.13
CA ASN A 235 -10.29 -6.39 -3.10
C ASN A 235 -9.40 -5.30 -2.48
N THR A 236 -8.94 -4.35 -3.29
CA THR A 236 -8.22 -3.17 -2.82
C THR A 236 -8.99 -2.45 -1.72
N GLY A 237 -8.35 -2.23 -0.57
CA GLY A 237 -8.96 -1.64 0.63
C GLY A 237 -9.93 -2.56 1.38
N GLY A 238 -10.13 -3.79 0.92
CA GLY A 238 -10.96 -4.81 1.57
C GLY A 238 -10.28 -5.43 2.79
N GLN A 239 -11.08 -5.99 3.69
CA GLN A 239 -10.61 -6.67 4.88
C GLN A 239 -11.56 -7.77 5.34
N VAL A 240 -11.02 -8.72 6.10
CA VAL A 240 -11.80 -9.66 6.91
C VAL A 240 -11.40 -9.47 8.38
N MET A 241 -12.42 -9.37 9.22
CA MET A 241 -12.30 -9.33 10.67
C MET A 241 -12.83 -10.64 11.24
N ILE A 242 -12.05 -11.29 12.09
CA ILE A 242 -12.45 -12.50 12.81
C ILE A 242 -12.27 -12.28 14.30
N THR A 243 -13.31 -12.57 15.07
CA THR A 243 -13.24 -12.57 16.54
C THR A 243 -13.65 -13.92 17.09
N PHE A 244 -13.03 -14.31 18.19
CA PHE A 244 -13.42 -15.51 18.93
C PHE A 244 -13.03 -15.43 20.40
N ASP A 245 -13.89 -15.94 21.26
CA ASP A 245 -13.62 -16.07 22.68
C ASP A 245 -12.81 -17.34 22.92
N SER A 246 -11.94 -17.32 23.92
CA SER A 246 -11.04 -18.42 24.30
C SER A 246 -10.94 -18.54 25.80
N VAL A 247 -10.88 -19.77 26.30
CA VAL A 247 -10.59 -20.08 27.71
C VAL A 247 -9.22 -20.71 27.81
N LEU A 248 -8.38 -20.15 28.67
CA LEU A 248 -7.03 -20.65 28.93
C LEU A 248 -7.08 -21.86 29.86
N THR A 249 -6.09 -22.75 29.80
CA THR A 249 -5.97 -23.84 30.78
C THR A 249 -5.73 -23.30 32.19
N ASP A 250 -6.29 -23.98 33.20
CA ASP A 250 -6.12 -23.67 34.62
C ASP A 250 -4.78 -24.17 35.18
N THR A 251 -4.01 -24.93 34.41
CA THR A 251 -2.68 -25.42 34.80
C THR A 251 -1.56 -24.40 34.60
N LEU A 252 -1.87 -23.19 34.15
CA LEU A 252 -0.89 -22.11 33.96
C LEU A 252 -0.45 -21.53 35.32
N SER A 253 0.78 -21.05 35.39
CA SER A 253 1.35 -20.39 36.57
C SER A 253 1.56 -18.89 36.31
N ALA A 254 1.66 -18.08 37.37
CA ALA A 254 2.03 -16.68 37.20
C ALA A 254 3.39 -16.54 36.49
N GLY A 255 3.46 -15.62 35.52
CA GLY A 255 4.62 -15.44 34.66
C GLY A 255 4.57 -16.25 33.36
N ASP A 256 3.64 -17.22 33.23
CA ASP A 256 3.42 -17.89 31.96
C ASP A 256 2.88 -16.93 30.90
N THR A 257 3.16 -17.25 29.64
CA THR A 257 2.54 -16.59 28.49
C THR A 257 1.79 -17.58 27.61
N VAL A 258 0.69 -17.11 27.03
CA VAL A 258 -0.07 -17.80 25.99
C VAL A 258 0.02 -16.95 24.73
N THR A 259 0.71 -17.46 23.71
CA THR A 259 0.84 -16.80 22.42
C THR A 259 0.00 -17.55 21.39
N ASN A 260 -0.88 -16.82 20.71
CA ASN A 260 -1.62 -17.31 19.56
C ASN A 260 -1.10 -16.63 18.29
N SER A 261 -0.88 -17.39 17.22
CA SER A 261 -0.21 -16.92 15.99
C SER A 261 -1.04 -17.22 14.76
N ILE A 262 -1.13 -16.25 13.85
CA ILE A 262 -1.72 -16.42 12.53
C ILE A 262 -0.62 -16.28 11.47
N THR A 263 -0.71 -17.11 10.44
CA THR A 263 0.15 -17.06 9.27
C THR A 263 -0.68 -16.68 8.05
N ILE A 264 -0.26 -15.62 7.36
CA ILE A 264 -0.94 -15.04 6.19
C ILE A 264 0.02 -15.17 5.00
N ASN A 265 -0.43 -15.76 3.91
CA ASN A 265 0.36 -15.80 2.67
C ASN A 265 -0.03 -14.62 1.77
N ASP A 266 0.92 -13.71 1.53
CA ASP A 266 0.76 -12.53 0.67
C ASP A 266 1.31 -12.77 -0.76
N LYS A 267 1.37 -14.04 -1.20
CA LYS A 267 1.95 -14.53 -2.47
C LYS A 267 3.48 -14.39 -2.58
N ASP A 268 4.03 -13.26 -2.14
CA ASP A 268 5.47 -12.97 -2.18
C ASP A 268 6.15 -13.23 -0.83
N GLU A 269 5.41 -13.04 0.27
CA GLU A 269 5.93 -13.19 1.62
C GLU A 269 4.93 -13.92 2.54
N LEU A 270 5.48 -14.64 3.51
CA LEU A 270 4.73 -15.23 4.61
C LEU A 270 4.73 -14.26 5.80
N ILE A 271 3.58 -13.69 6.12
CA ILE A 271 3.42 -12.77 7.25
C ILE A 271 2.93 -13.54 8.48
N THR A 272 3.62 -13.38 9.61
CA THR A 272 3.16 -13.90 10.91
C THR A 272 2.71 -12.77 11.81
N ARG A 273 1.53 -12.90 12.41
CA ARG A 273 1.03 -11.98 13.46
C ARG A 273 0.71 -12.76 14.73
N THR A 274 1.05 -12.18 15.87
CA THR A 274 0.92 -12.87 17.16
C THR A 274 0.25 -11.98 18.18
N ALA A 275 -0.62 -12.55 19.01
CA ALA A 275 -1.13 -11.92 20.21
C ALA A 275 -0.75 -12.76 21.43
N THR A 276 -0.34 -12.09 22.51
CA THR A 276 0.15 -12.76 23.73
C THR A 276 -0.62 -12.30 24.95
N VAL A 277 -1.03 -13.26 25.76
CA VAL A 277 -1.63 -13.06 27.08
C VAL A 277 -0.61 -13.42 28.15
N SER A 278 -0.41 -12.53 29.13
CA SER A 278 0.43 -12.78 30.30
C SER A 278 -0.40 -13.29 31.47
N ILE A 279 0.07 -14.34 32.13
CA ILE A 279 -0.61 -14.93 33.28
C ILE A 279 -0.12 -14.26 34.56
N PHE A 280 -1.07 -13.82 35.38
CA PHE A 280 -0.79 -13.27 36.70
C PHE A 280 -1.51 -14.08 37.78
N GLU A 281 -0.99 -13.98 39.00
CA GLU A 281 -1.64 -14.51 40.19
C GLU A 281 -2.52 -13.43 40.82
N SER A 282 -3.69 -13.82 41.32
CA SER A 282 -4.41 -13.00 42.28
C SER A 282 -3.67 -13.11 43.61
N ASN A 283 -3.01 -12.03 44.03
CA ASN A 283 -2.52 -11.90 45.40
C ASN A 283 -3.63 -11.26 46.25
N PRO A 284 -4.49 -12.03 46.94
CA PRO A 284 -5.45 -11.45 47.86
C PRO A 284 -4.68 -10.77 49.01
N ILE A 285 -4.77 -9.44 49.07
CA ILE A 285 -4.29 -8.69 50.25
C ILE A 285 -5.33 -8.92 51.35
N PHE A 286 -5.00 -9.77 52.32
CA PHE A 286 -5.78 -9.88 53.55
C PHE A 286 -5.47 -8.68 54.46
N LEU A 287 -6.35 -7.68 54.45
CA LEU A 287 -6.33 -6.62 55.46
C LEU A 287 -7.00 -7.13 56.74
N PRO A 288 -6.33 -7.16 57.91
CA PRO A 288 -6.99 -7.47 59.16
C PRO A 288 -8.01 -6.37 59.49
N ILE A 289 -9.28 -6.75 59.69
CA ILE A 289 -10.29 -5.85 60.26
C ILE A 289 -10.02 -5.77 61.76
N ILE A 290 -9.43 -4.66 62.22
CA ILE A 290 -9.29 -4.37 63.66
C ILE A 290 -10.47 -3.49 64.09
N ILE A 291 -11.48 -4.09 64.73
CA ILE A 291 -12.52 -3.34 65.43
C ILE A 291 -11.97 -2.95 66.80
N ARG A 292 -11.59 -1.68 67.01
CA ARG A 292 -11.28 -1.16 68.34
C ARG A 292 -12.54 -0.54 68.93
N SER A 293 -12.97 -1.01 70.11
CA SER A 293 -13.93 -0.26 70.91
C SER A 293 -13.25 1.02 71.41
N LEU A 294 -13.85 2.18 71.17
CA LEU A 294 -13.41 3.43 71.80
C LEU A 294 -13.59 3.29 73.33
N PRO A 295 -12.58 3.62 74.15
CA PRO A 295 -12.76 3.65 75.60
C PRO A 295 -13.84 4.69 75.93
N GLY A 296 -14.93 4.23 76.56
CA GLY A 296 -16.05 5.08 77.01
C GLY A 296 -17.38 4.89 76.28
N VAL A 297 -17.46 4.02 75.26
CA VAL A 297 -18.75 3.67 74.63
C VAL A 297 -19.22 2.33 75.16
N SER A 298 -20.16 2.36 76.11
CA SER A 298 -20.86 1.16 76.58
C SER A 298 -21.61 0.53 75.41
N ASN A 299 -21.40 -0.77 75.16
CA ASN A 299 -22.20 -1.51 74.19
C ASN A 299 -23.69 -1.36 74.55
N VAL A 300 -24.50 -0.87 73.61
CA VAL A 300 -25.96 -0.90 73.73
C VAL A 300 -26.37 -2.36 73.68
N THR A 301 -26.62 -2.96 74.85
CA THR A 301 -27.34 -4.23 74.93
C THR A 301 -28.76 -3.95 74.50
N SER A 302 -29.14 -4.36 73.29
CA SER A 302 -30.56 -4.48 72.94
C SER A 302 -31.18 -5.52 73.87
N SER A 303 -31.99 -5.07 74.83
CA SER A 303 -32.88 -5.94 75.60
C SER A 303 -33.82 -6.65 74.63
N PRO A 304 -34.09 -7.96 74.78
CA PRO A 304 -35.24 -8.56 74.14
C PRO A 304 -36.49 -8.02 74.86
N GLY A 305 -37.19 -7.10 74.22
CA GLY A 305 -38.52 -6.66 74.62
C GLY A 305 -39.56 -7.62 74.05
N ASN A 306 -40.43 -8.10 74.94
CA ASN A 306 -41.60 -8.96 74.71
C ASN A 306 -42.48 -8.56 73.52
#